data_AF-A0A417EFR1-F1
#
_entry.id   AF-A0A417EFR1-F1
#
_cell.length_a   1.000
_cell.length_b   1.000
_cell.length_c   1.000
_cell.angle_alpha   90.00
_cell.angle_beta   90.00
_cell.angle_gamma   90.00
#
_symmetry.space_group_name_H-M   'P 1'
#
loop_
_entity.id
_entity.type
_entity.pdbx_description
1 polymer ?
#
loop_
_entity_poly.entity_id
_entity_poly.type
_entity_poly.pdbx_seq_one_letter_code
_entity_poly.pdbx_strand_id
1 'polypeptide(L)'
;MQGTIFNIQHFSIHDGPGIRTTVFFKGCNLKCAWCHNPESQSAIPELMFHEKKCIGCGACVDICERKARRIANGQLIHLYDICTNCGKCAEVCYSRALEIIGQKYTDEDVMEEVMKDTHLYNNSGGGVTFSGGEAMLQIDFLEELLKKCKAMEVSTAVDTAGNIPWEYFQRILPYTDLFLYDLKSMDCNQHQKFTGVDNGRILTNLNKLKKNSPIWVRIPCIKNVNDSDKEIEAYCRYLQHADNIQRIELIPYHSYGEHKYKMLGKSVQNFMPMDKQISQVLQKKLEAQGFQVINYC
;
A
#
# COMPACT_ATOMS: atom_id res chain seq x y z
N MET A 1 17.27 4.21 -14.44
CA MET A 1 16.43 3.00 -14.23
C MET A 1 14.95 3.35 -14.34
N GLN A 2 14.03 2.40 -14.52
CA GLN A 2 12.60 2.70 -14.64
C GLN A 2 11.75 1.78 -13.77
N GLY A 3 10.69 2.32 -13.20
CA GLY A 3 9.66 1.58 -12.47
C GLY A 3 8.25 2.06 -12.80
N THR A 4 7.25 1.32 -12.33
CA THR A 4 5.84 1.68 -12.47
C THR A 4 5.30 2.20 -11.15
N ILE A 5 4.99 3.49 -11.10
CA ILE A 5 4.46 4.20 -9.92
C ILE A 5 3.03 4.64 -10.23
N PHE A 6 2.09 4.44 -9.31
CA PHE A 6 0.70 4.86 -9.51
C PHE A 6 0.33 6.15 -8.80
N ASN A 7 1.11 6.58 -7.81
CA ASN A 7 0.92 7.85 -7.13
C ASN A 7 2.22 8.30 -6.45
N ILE A 8 2.45 9.61 -6.37
CA ILE A 8 3.43 10.23 -5.48
C ILE A 8 2.64 11.23 -4.63
N GLN A 9 2.54 10.96 -3.34
CA GLN A 9 1.74 11.77 -2.42
C GLN A 9 2.65 12.60 -1.53
N HIS A 10 2.51 13.91 -1.63
CA HIS A 10 3.16 14.86 -0.75
C HIS A 10 2.41 14.99 0.57
N PHE A 11 3.11 15.42 1.62
CA PHE A 11 2.51 15.73 2.92
C PHE A 11 1.84 14.54 3.65
N SER A 12 2.42 13.34 3.55
CA SER A 12 1.99 12.17 4.33
C SER A 12 2.47 12.26 5.79
N ILE A 13 1.54 12.08 6.75
CA ILE A 13 1.82 12.15 8.20
C ILE A 13 1.67 10.81 8.94
N HIS A 14 1.19 9.77 8.25
CA HIS A 14 0.96 8.42 8.80
C HIS A 14 1.88 7.35 8.18
N ASP A 15 2.80 7.77 7.31
CA ASP A 15 3.68 6.89 6.54
C ASP A 15 5.12 6.90 7.09
N GLY A 16 5.29 7.14 8.39
CA GLY A 16 6.57 7.22 9.08
C GLY A 16 6.72 8.48 9.95
N PRO A 17 7.92 8.75 10.50
CA PRO A 17 8.17 9.94 11.30
C PRO A 17 8.21 11.21 10.43
N GLY A 18 7.76 12.33 11.01
CA GLY A 18 7.74 13.63 10.36
C GLY A 18 6.74 13.73 9.20
N ILE A 19 6.91 14.74 8.36
CA ILE A 19 6.17 14.90 7.11
C ILE A 19 6.94 14.18 6.02
N ARG A 20 6.26 13.31 5.28
CA ARG A 20 6.89 12.47 4.27
C ARG A 20 6.25 12.63 2.90
N THR A 21 7.02 12.34 1.86
CA THR A 21 6.46 12.10 0.52
C THR A 21 6.44 10.61 0.28
N THR A 22 5.27 10.07 0.00
CA THR A 22 5.09 8.63 -0.20
C THR A 22 4.99 8.30 -1.69
N VAL A 23 5.91 7.48 -2.16
CA VAL A 23 5.97 6.97 -3.54
C VAL A 23 5.28 5.61 -3.58
N PHE A 24 4.18 5.50 -4.31
CA PHE A 24 3.35 4.29 -4.34
C PHE A 24 3.57 3.46 -5.62
N PHE A 25 4.17 2.29 -5.44
CA PHE A 25 4.55 1.37 -6.52
C PHE A 25 3.36 0.51 -6.96
N LYS A 26 3.31 0.19 -8.25
CA LYS A 26 2.45 -0.89 -8.76
C LYS A 26 3.07 -2.27 -8.49
N GLY A 27 2.22 -3.28 -8.50
CA GLY A 27 2.51 -4.68 -8.22
C GLY A 27 2.34 -4.98 -6.74
N CYS A 28 1.49 -5.96 -6.41
CA CYS A 28 1.43 -6.56 -5.08
C CYS A 28 1.19 -8.06 -5.21
N ASN A 29 1.98 -8.85 -4.50
CA ASN A 29 1.84 -10.30 -4.45
C ASN A 29 0.87 -10.77 -3.35
N LEU A 30 0.23 -9.83 -2.64
CA LEU A 30 -0.95 -10.07 -1.82
C LEU A 30 -2.21 -9.57 -2.54
N LYS A 31 -3.35 -10.14 -2.16
CA LYS A 31 -4.70 -9.76 -2.60
C LYS A 31 -5.60 -9.53 -1.39
N CYS A 32 -5.15 -8.65 -0.49
CA CYS A 32 -5.92 -8.29 0.71
C CYS A 32 -7.35 -7.90 0.34
N ALA A 33 -8.33 -8.55 0.96
CA ALA A 33 -9.75 -8.32 0.70
C ALA A 33 -10.18 -6.88 1.08
N TRP A 34 -9.46 -6.25 2.01
CA TRP A 34 -9.66 -4.87 2.47
C TRP A 34 -8.65 -3.87 1.88
N CYS A 35 -7.97 -4.19 0.78
CA CYS A 35 -6.91 -3.34 0.23
C CYS A 35 -7.42 -1.91 -0.05
N HIS A 36 -6.78 -0.90 0.55
CA HIS A 36 -7.16 0.50 0.31
C HIS A 36 -6.77 1.00 -1.10
N ASN A 37 -5.84 0.31 -1.75
CA ASN A 37 -5.30 0.66 -3.08
C ASN A 37 -5.35 -0.57 -4.02
N PRO A 38 -6.55 -1.07 -4.40
CA PRO A 38 -6.66 -2.22 -5.31
C PRO A 38 -5.97 -2.01 -6.66
N GLU A 39 -5.78 -0.75 -7.09
CA GLU A 39 -5.05 -0.35 -8.27
C GLU A 39 -3.53 -0.61 -8.19
N SER A 40 -3.00 -0.86 -6.99
CA SER A 40 -1.59 -1.22 -6.81
C SER A 40 -1.34 -2.71 -7.07
N GLN A 41 -2.39 -3.55 -7.06
CA GLN A 41 -2.23 -5.00 -7.06
C GLN A 41 -1.69 -5.57 -8.38
N SER A 42 -2.06 -4.99 -9.52
CA SER A 42 -1.50 -5.35 -10.82
C SER A 42 -0.12 -4.70 -10.98
N ALA A 43 0.84 -5.41 -11.56
CA ALA A 43 2.10 -4.80 -11.99
C ALA A 43 1.95 -3.99 -13.29
N ILE A 44 0.90 -4.27 -14.06
CA ILE A 44 0.61 -3.66 -15.36
C ILE A 44 -0.35 -2.48 -15.15
N PRO A 45 -0.13 -1.33 -15.81
CA PRO A 45 -1.06 -0.21 -15.78
C PRO A 45 -2.51 -0.62 -16.09
N GLU A 46 -3.47 -0.06 -15.34
CA GLU A 46 -4.89 -0.42 -15.41
C GLU A 46 -5.73 0.83 -15.68
N LEU A 47 -6.78 0.69 -16.49
CA LEU A 47 -7.73 1.74 -16.77
C LEU A 47 -8.73 1.85 -15.62
N MET A 48 -8.75 3.01 -14.97
CA MET A 48 -9.73 3.38 -13.96
C MET A 48 -10.80 4.30 -14.56
N PHE A 49 -12.05 4.06 -14.16
CA PHE A 49 -13.20 4.87 -14.55
C PHE A 49 -13.81 5.60 -13.35
N HIS A 50 -13.58 6.91 -13.27
CA HIS A 50 -14.17 7.82 -12.30
C HIS A 50 -15.55 8.28 -12.78
N GLU A 51 -16.57 7.48 -12.47
CA GLU A 51 -17.97 7.73 -12.88
C GLU A 51 -18.43 9.18 -12.62
N LYS A 52 -18.10 9.74 -11.46
CA LYS A 52 -18.49 11.11 -11.06
C LYS A 52 -17.87 12.22 -11.92
N LYS A 53 -16.76 11.96 -12.62
CA LYS A 53 -16.12 12.92 -13.54
C LYS A 53 -16.69 12.81 -14.96
N CYS A 54 -17.46 11.76 -15.27
CA CYS A 54 -17.93 11.50 -16.63
C CYS A 54 -19.01 12.51 -17.03
N ILE A 55 -18.83 13.15 -18.19
CA ILE A 55 -19.81 14.09 -18.76
C ILE A 55 -20.71 13.45 -19.84
N GLY A 56 -20.59 12.14 -20.08
CA GLY A 56 -21.45 11.41 -21.03
C GLY A 56 -21.25 11.77 -22.51
N CYS A 57 -20.14 12.41 -22.89
CA CYS A 57 -19.94 12.93 -24.25
C CYS A 57 -19.78 11.87 -25.36
N GLY A 58 -19.53 10.60 -25.01
CA GLY A 58 -19.42 9.51 -25.99
C GLY A 58 -18.09 9.38 -26.72
N ALA A 59 -17.16 10.35 -26.64
CA ALA A 59 -15.88 10.30 -27.39
C ALA A 59 -15.07 9.00 -27.18
N CYS A 60 -15.09 8.44 -25.97
CA CYS A 60 -14.45 7.17 -25.65
C CYS A 60 -15.13 5.93 -26.26
N VAL A 61 -16.40 6.03 -26.64
CA VAL A 61 -17.17 4.98 -27.32
C VAL A 61 -16.74 4.91 -28.77
N ASP A 62 -16.62 6.05 -29.44
CA ASP A 62 -16.33 6.14 -30.88
C ASP A 62 -14.99 5.52 -31.26
N ILE A 63 -13.99 5.64 -30.38
CA ILE A 63 -12.64 5.11 -30.61
C ILE A 63 -12.47 3.66 -30.11
N CYS A 64 -13.44 3.11 -29.38
CA CYS A 64 -13.29 1.80 -28.75
C CYS A 64 -13.51 0.66 -29.76
N GLU A 65 -12.43 0.17 -30.36
CA GLU A 65 -12.45 -0.94 -31.33
C GLU A 65 -13.14 -2.21 -30.80
N ARG A 66 -13.00 -2.49 -29.50
CA ARG A 66 -13.62 -3.66 -28.84
C ARG A 66 -15.10 -3.45 -28.50
N LYS A 67 -15.63 -2.23 -28.69
CA LYS A 67 -16.99 -1.85 -28.28
C LYS A 67 -17.27 -2.16 -26.80
N ALA A 68 -16.24 -2.05 -25.96
CA ALA A 68 -16.32 -2.25 -24.52
C ALA A 68 -17.02 -1.10 -23.78
N ARG A 69 -17.48 -0.08 -24.50
CA ARG A 69 -18.11 1.12 -23.93
C ARG A 69 -19.35 1.46 -24.72
N ARG A 70 -20.38 1.94 -24.01
CA ARG A 70 -21.60 2.48 -24.64
C ARG A 70 -22.23 3.53 -23.74
N ILE A 71 -23.01 4.43 -24.33
CA ILE A 71 -23.86 5.35 -23.58
C ILE A 71 -25.25 4.73 -23.44
N ALA A 72 -25.79 4.72 -22.23
CA ALA A 72 -27.19 4.39 -21.96
C ALA A 72 -27.74 5.33 -20.89
N ASN A 73 -28.91 5.91 -21.11
CA ASN A 73 -29.55 6.88 -20.20
C ASN A 73 -28.61 8.03 -19.79
N GLY A 74 -27.78 8.52 -20.72
CA GLY A 74 -26.80 9.59 -20.47
C GLY A 74 -25.57 9.17 -19.65
N GLN A 75 -25.47 7.90 -19.26
CA GLN A 75 -24.35 7.37 -18.48
C GLN A 75 -23.44 6.48 -19.34
N LEU A 76 -22.14 6.55 -19.07
CA LEU A 76 -21.16 5.67 -19.70
C LEU A 76 -21.16 4.31 -19.00
N ILE A 77 -21.51 3.27 -19.75
CA ILE A 77 -21.40 1.88 -19.31
C ILE A 77 -20.08 1.30 -19.83
N HIS A 78 -19.32 0.68 -18.93
CA HIS A 78 -18.08 -0.04 -19.23
C HIS A 78 -18.31 -1.55 -19.12
N LEU A 79 -18.06 -2.27 -20.21
CA LEU A 79 -18.13 -3.72 -20.32
C LEU A 79 -16.74 -4.31 -20.09
N TYR A 80 -16.42 -4.62 -18.82
CA TYR A 80 -15.08 -5.03 -18.41
C TYR A 80 -14.61 -6.33 -19.09
N ASP A 81 -15.51 -7.28 -19.33
CA ASP A 81 -15.20 -8.62 -19.87
C ASP A 81 -14.61 -8.62 -21.28
N ILE A 82 -14.87 -7.57 -22.07
CA ILE A 82 -14.37 -7.43 -23.45
C ILE A 82 -13.36 -6.28 -23.60
N CYS A 83 -13.08 -5.56 -22.52
CA CYS A 83 -12.11 -4.49 -22.50
C CYS A 83 -10.68 -5.05 -22.48
N THR A 84 -9.85 -4.63 -23.43
CA THR A 84 -8.43 -5.03 -23.49
C THR A 84 -7.52 -4.13 -22.66
N ASN A 85 -8.08 -3.16 -21.93
CA ASN A 85 -7.33 -2.24 -21.09
C ASN A 85 -6.28 -1.42 -21.87
N CYS A 86 -6.51 -1.16 -23.16
CA CYS A 86 -5.52 -0.55 -24.07
C CYS A 86 -5.29 0.96 -23.88
N GLY A 87 -6.09 1.64 -23.06
CA GLY A 87 -5.88 3.05 -22.70
C GLY A 87 -6.30 4.12 -23.72
N LYS A 88 -6.52 3.78 -25.00
CA LYS A 88 -6.92 4.76 -26.04
C LYS A 88 -8.09 5.67 -25.63
N CYS A 89 -9.05 5.15 -24.85
CA CYS A 89 -10.19 5.93 -24.39
C CYS A 89 -9.86 6.96 -23.31
N ALA A 90 -8.77 6.80 -22.57
CA ALA A 90 -8.29 7.78 -21.60
C ALA A 90 -7.67 8.98 -22.32
N GLU A 91 -6.99 8.77 -23.45
CA GLU A 91 -6.35 9.83 -24.25
C GLU A 91 -7.36 10.86 -24.79
N VAL A 92 -8.59 10.44 -25.07
CA VAL A 92 -9.67 11.30 -25.57
C VAL A 92 -10.65 11.75 -24.48
N CYS A 93 -10.37 11.46 -23.20
CA CYS A 93 -11.28 11.76 -22.11
C CYS A 93 -11.10 13.19 -21.57
N TYR A 94 -11.85 14.15 -22.12
CA TYR A 94 -11.76 15.57 -21.76
C TYR A 94 -11.92 15.85 -20.26
N SER A 95 -12.84 15.15 -19.59
CA SER A 95 -13.10 15.34 -18.17
C SER A 95 -12.17 14.54 -17.24
N ARG A 96 -11.21 13.79 -17.82
CA ARG A 96 -10.32 12.87 -17.08
C ARG A 96 -11.10 11.89 -16.19
N ALA A 97 -12.25 11.44 -16.68
CA ALA A 97 -13.02 10.37 -16.06
C ALA A 97 -12.42 8.99 -16.34
N LEU A 98 -11.65 8.84 -17.42
CA LEU A 98 -10.92 7.63 -17.77
C LEU A 98 -9.43 7.93 -17.67
N GLU A 99 -8.72 7.11 -16.90
CA GLU A 99 -7.30 7.30 -16.60
C GLU A 99 -6.57 5.96 -16.57
N ILE A 100 -5.39 5.90 -17.19
CA ILE A 100 -4.47 4.76 -17.01
C ILE A 100 -3.68 4.99 -15.73
N ILE A 101 -3.93 4.14 -14.73
CA ILE A 101 -3.29 4.22 -13.43
C ILE A 101 -2.02 3.39 -13.38
N GLY A 102 -0.94 4.04 -12.96
CA GLY A 102 0.41 3.52 -13.06
C GLY A 102 1.12 4.01 -14.31
N GLN A 103 2.11 4.85 -14.11
CA GLN A 103 2.94 5.38 -15.17
C GLN A 103 4.38 4.91 -14.98
N LYS A 104 5.13 4.90 -16.08
CA LYS A 104 6.56 4.64 -16.04
C LYS A 104 7.26 5.92 -15.59
N TYR A 105 8.01 5.81 -14.51
CA TYR A 105 8.90 6.85 -14.02
C TYR A 105 10.33 6.37 -14.13
N THR A 106 11.22 7.26 -14.53
CA THR A 106 12.64 7.10 -14.24
C THR A 106 12.91 7.42 -12.77
N ASP A 107 14.06 6.98 -12.28
CA ASP A 107 14.51 7.31 -10.94
C ASP A 107 14.85 8.79 -10.82
N GLU A 108 15.30 9.43 -11.90
CA GLU A 108 15.40 10.88 -11.99
C GLU A 108 14.04 11.57 -11.81
N ASP A 109 12.98 11.10 -12.50
CA ASP A 109 11.64 11.70 -12.39
C ASP A 109 11.10 11.62 -10.95
N VAL A 110 11.26 10.46 -10.28
CA VAL A 110 10.83 10.29 -8.88
C VAL A 110 11.65 11.18 -7.96
N MET A 111 12.98 11.23 -8.15
CA MET A 111 13.85 12.06 -7.32
C MET A 111 13.52 13.55 -7.49
N GLU A 112 13.25 14.03 -8.71
CA GLU A 112 12.81 15.41 -8.93
C GLU A 112 11.54 15.73 -8.15
N GLU A 113 10.57 14.82 -8.11
CA GLU A 113 9.32 15.04 -7.37
C GLU A 113 9.53 15.06 -5.86
N VAL A 114 10.21 14.05 -5.29
CA VAL A 114 10.39 13.97 -3.83
C VAL A 114 11.27 15.10 -3.29
N MET A 115 12.27 15.56 -4.06
CA MET A 115 13.16 16.63 -3.59
C MET A 115 12.47 18.00 -3.47
N LYS A 116 11.28 18.19 -4.06
CA LYS A 116 10.47 19.41 -3.86
C LYS A 116 10.09 19.63 -2.39
N ASP A 117 10.00 18.57 -1.60
CA ASP A 117 9.58 18.62 -0.20
C ASP A 117 10.74 18.66 0.81
N THR A 118 11.98 18.84 0.36
CA THR A 118 13.18 18.81 1.23
C THR A 118 13.07 19.73 2.44
N HIS A 119 12.51 20.93 2.28
CA HIS A 119 12.29 21.86 3.39
C HIS A 119 11.33 21.31 4.45
N LEU A 120 10.30 20.56 4.04
CA LEU A 120 9.36 19.91 4.96
C LEU A 120 10.05 18.78 5.72
N TYR A 121 10.91 18.01 5.05
CA TYR A 121 11.68 16.93 5.68
C TYR A 121 12.57 17.48 6.78
N ASN A 122 13.36 18.51 6.45
CA ASN A 122 14.31 19.14 7.38
C ASN A 122 13.62 19.72 8.63
N ASN A 123 12.44 20.33 8.47
CA ASN A 123 11.72 20.95 9.58
C ASN A 123 10.98 19.94 10.48
N SER A 124 10.62 18.76 9.94
CA SER A 124 9.78 17.78 10.65
C SER A 124 10.52 16.53 11.10
N GLY A 125 11.79 16.35 10.68
CA GLY A 125 12.49 15.06 10.79
C GLY A 125 11.89 13.99 9.87
N GLY A 126 11.30 14.43 8.76
CA GLY A 126 10.60 13.61 7.78
C GLY A 126 11.50 13.05 6.68
N GLY A 127 10.92 12.70 5.54
CA GLY A 127 11.67 12.13 4.42
C GLY A 127 10.79 11.45 3.37
N VAL A 128 11.29 10.38 2.75
CA VAL A 128 10.58 9.65 1.69
C VAL A 128 10.14 8.28 2.19
N THR A 129 8.92 7.88 1.85
CA THR A 129 8.42 6.52 2.09
C THR A 129 8.12 5.82 0.77
N PHE A 130 8.65 4.61 0.59
CA PHE A 130 8.34 3.80 -0.57
C PHE A 130 7.29 2.75 -0.17
N SER A 131 6.08 2.85 -0.74
CA SER A 131 4.89 2.06 -0.41
C SER A 131 4.15 1.65 -1.69
N GLY A 132 2.84 1.46 -1.67
CA GLY A 132 2.00 1.13 -2.83
C GLY A 132 1.38 -0.24 -2.73
N GLY A 133 1.78 -1.11 -3.66
CA GLY A 133 1.55 -2.53 -3.56
C GLY A 133 2.63 -3.15 -2.67
N GLU A 134 3.67 -3.67 -3.30
CA GLU A 134 4.88 -4.16 -2.63
C GLU A 134 6.10 -3.63 -3.39
N ALA A 135 6.70 -2.54 -2.89
CA ALA A 135 7.75 -1.81 -3.58
C ALA A 135 8.96 -2.69 -3.90
N MET A 136 9.26 -3.67 -3.04
CA MET A 136 10.35 -4.62 -3.27
C MET A 136 10.10 -5.58 -4.45
N LEU A 137 8.90 -5.66 -5.04
CA LEU A 137 8.71 -6.36 -6.31
C LEU A 137 9.45 -5.68 -7.49
N GLN A 138 9.80 -4.40 -7.33
CA GLN A 138 10.61 -3.63 -8.28
C GLN A 138 11.98 -3.32 -7.66
N ILE A 139 12.65 -4.36 -7.12
CA ILE A 139 13.81 -4.22 -6.24
C ILE A 139 14.97 -3.41 -6.81
N ASP A 140 15.28 -3.57 -8.10
CA ASP A 140 16.39 -2.81 -8.72
C ASP A 140 16.07 -1.32 -8.68
N PHE A 141 14.86 -0.94 -9.10
CA PHE A 141 14.39 0.44 -9.09
C PHE A 141 14.33 1.03 -7.68
N LEU A 142 13.80 0.27 -6.71
CA LEU A 142 13.74 0.69 -5.31
C LEU A 142 15.13 0.91 -4.70
N GLU A 143 16.08 0.01 -4.94
CA GLU A 143 17.44 0.13 -4.42
C GLU A 143 18.13 1.41 -4.92
N GLU A 144 17.95 1.76 -6.18
CA GLU A 144 18.53 2.98 -6.75
C GLU A 144 17.93 4.25 -6.15
N LEU A 145 16.60 4.29 -5.98
CA LEU A 145 15.94 5.40 -5.31
C LEU A 145 16.42 5.57 -3.87
N LEU A 146 16.54 4.48 -3.12
CA LEU A 146 17.06 4.52 -1.75
C LEU A 146 18.51 5.02 -1.70
N LYS A 147 19.38 4.56 -2.60
CA LYS A 147 20.76 5.06 -2.73
C LYS A 147 20.80 6.56 -3.00
N LYS A 148 19.97 7.05 -3.93
CA LYS A 148 19.87 8.47 -4.25
C LYS A 148 19.36 9.29 -3.07
N CYS A 149 18.31 8.85 -2.38
CA CYS A 149 17.86 9.48 -1.14
C CYS A 149 18.98 9.54 -0.10
N LYS A 150 19.73 8.45 0.10
CA LYS A 150 20.83 8.40 1.07
C LYS A 150 21.97 9.34 0.72
N ALA A 151 22.33 9.44 -0.57
CA ALA A 151 23.35 10.37 -1.06
C ALA A 151 22.94 11.85 -0.87
N MET A 152 21.64 12.13 -0.80
CA MET A 152 21.08 13.46 -0.52
C MET A 152 20.72 13.67 0.95
N GLU A 153 21.13 12.76 1.84
CA GLU A 153 20.87 12.81 3.28
C GLU A 153 19.36 12.86 3.64
N VAL A 154 18.50 12.32 2.78
CA VAL A 154 17.06 12.22 3.00
C VAL A 154 16.73 10.93 3.74
N SER A 155 15.99 11.03 4.85
CA SER A 155 15.53 9.86 5.59
C SER A 155 14.61 8.99 4.74
N THR A 156 14.78 7.67 4.82
CA THR A 156 14.02 6.70 4.04
C THR A 156 13.20 5.76 4.92
N ALA A 157 12.00 5.45 4.45
CA ALA A 157 11.18 4.38 5.01
C ALA A 157 10.67 3.46 3.90
N VAL A 158 10.55 2.17 4.20
CA VAL A 158 9.97 1.18 3.27
C VAL A 158 8.76 0.53 3.93
N ASP A 159 7.60 0.65 3.29
CA ASP A 159 6.33 0.07 3.70
C ASP A 159 6.07 -1.23 2.95
N THR A 160 5.92 -2.31 3.71
CA THR A 160 6.05 -3.67 3.17
C THR A 160 5.14 -4.66 3.89
N ALA A 161 4.54 -5.58 3.12
CA ALA A 161 3.88 -6.76 3.67
C ALA A 161 4.87 -7.91 3.93
N GLY A 162 6.08 -7.83 3.38
CA GLY A 162 7.21 -8.66 3.74
C GLY A 162 7.20 -10.06 3.13
N ASN A 163 6.29 -10.32 2.19
CA ASN A 163 6.20 -11.59 1.48
C ASN A 163 7.19 -11.66 0.29
N ILE A 164 8.46 -11.39 0.52
CA ILE A 164 9.49 -11.22 -0.51
C ILE A 164 10.72 -12.06 -0.17
N PRO A 165 11.52 -12.55 -1.15
CA PRO A 165 12.79 -13.21 -0.85
C PRO A 165 13.66 -12.37 0.09
N TRP A 166 14.32 -13.01 1.07
CA TRP A 166 15.11 -12.28 2.08
C TRP A 166 16.27 -11.48 1.45
N GLU A 167 16.77 -11.95 0.33
CA GLU A 167 17.82 -11.34 -0.47
C GLU A 167 17.45 -9.90 -0.88
N TYR A 168 16.17 -9.60 -1.05
CA TYR A 168 15.72 -8.26 -1.41
C TYR A 168 15.83 -7.31 -0.22
N PHE A 169 15.48 -7.76 1.00
CA PHE A 169 15.76 -7.00 2.21
C PHE A 169 17.26 -6.71 2.34
N GLN A 170 18.12 -7.71 2.10
CA GLN A 170 19.58 -7.53 2.20
C GLN A 170 20.11 -6.43 1.28
N ARG A 171 19.53 -6.27 0.09
CA ARG A 171 19.93 -5.22 -0.87
C ARG A 171 19.62 -3.81 -0.38
N ILE A 172 18.48 -3.63 0.30
CA ILE A 172 17.99 -2.30 0.70
C ILE A 172 18.31 -1.94 2.15
N LEU A 173 18.62 -2.91 3.01
CA LEU A 173 18.96 -2.71 4.42
C LEU A 173 19.98 -1.57 4.67
N PRO A 174 21.07 -1.42 3.89
CA PRO A 174 22.04 -0.34 4.11
C PRO A 174 21.50 1.08 3.84
N TYR A 175 20.37 1.19 3.15
CA TYR A 175 19.83 2.45 2.64
C TYR A 175 18.44 2.77 3.19
N THR A 176 17.88 1.91 4.06
CA THR A 176 16.56 2.08 4.67
C THR A 176 16.71 2.40 6.15
N ASP A 177 16.23 3.56 6.59
CA ASP A 177 16.32 3.95 8.00
C ASP A 177 15.18 3.36 8.86
N LEU A 178 14.02 3.07 8.25
CA LEU A 178 12.85 2.52 8.93
C LEU A 178 12.06 1.56 8.03
N PHE A 179 11.61 0.43 8.57
CA PHE A 179 10.59 -0.39 7.92
C PHE A 179 9.24 -0.20 8.59
N LEU A 180 8.22 0.07 7.77
CA LEU A 180 6.82 -0.06 8.15
C LEU A 180 6.37 -1.46 7.73
N TYR A 181 6.06 -2.31 8.70
CA TYR A 181 5.90 -3.74 8.46
C TYR A 181 4.50 -4.21 8.82
N ASP A 182 3.73 -4.65 7.82
CA ASP A 182 2.37 -5.12 8.04
C ASP A 182 2.34 -6.53 8.64
N LEU A 183 1.64 -6.67 9.77
CA LEU A 183 1.22 -7.96 10.33
C LEU A 183 -0.30 -8.04 10.30
N LYS A 184 -0.81 -8.76 9.29
CA LYS A 184 -2.24 -8.75 8.94
C LYS A 184 -3.06 -9.80 9.70
N SER A 185 -2.49 -10.98 9.91
CA SER A 185 -3.07 -12.07 10.70
C SER A 185 -1.99 -13.06 11.10
N MET A 186 -2.07 -13.58 12.33
CA MET A 186 -1.19 -14.61 12.86
C MET A 186 -1.67 -16.02 12.50
N ASP A 187 -2.98 -16.24 12.35
CA ASP A 187 -3.52 -17.49 11.84
C ASP A 187 -3.25 -17.64 10.33
N CYS A 188 -2.54 -18.70 9.96
CA CYS A 188 -2.14 -18.98 8.58
C CYS A 188 -3.35 -19.13 7.64
N ASN A 189 -4.42 -19.79 8.08
CA ASN A 189 -5.60 -20.04 7.25
C ASN A 189 -6.39 -18.75 7.02
N GLN A 190 -6.54 -17.92 8.06
CA GLN A 190 -7.15 -16.59 7.95
C GLN A 190 -6.31 -15.70 7.05
N HIS A 191 -4.99 -15.68 7.23
CA HIS A 191 -4.09 -14.91 6.38
C HIS A 191 -4.23 -15.32 4.90
N GLN A 192 -4.20 -16.62 4.59
CA GLN A 192 -4.37 -17.12 3.24
C GLN A 192 -5.75 -16.80 2.66
N LYS A 193 -6.81 -16.99 3.46
CA LYS A 193 -8.19 -16.70 3.06
C LYS A 193 -8.38 -15.24 2.65
N PHE A 194 -7.83 -14.30 3.41
CA PHE A 194 -8.11 -12.87 3.18
C PHE A 194 -7.03 -12.13 2.41
N THR A 195 -5.82 -12.67 2.27
CA THR A 195 -4.71 -12.02 1.54
C THR A 195 -4.23 -12.82 0.33
N GLY A 196 -4.70 -14.06 0.17
CA GLY A 196 -4.31 -14.96 -0.93
C GLY A 196 -3.00 -15.73 -0.71
N VAL A 197 -2.29 -15.50 0.40
CA VAL A 197 -0.99 -16.15 0.71
C VAL A 197 -0.89 -16.50 2.19
N ASP A 198 -0.10 -17.51 2.55
CA ASP A 198 0.24 -17.78 3.95
C ASP A 198 1.16 -16.67 4.54
N ASN A 199 1.30 -16.65 5.86
CA ASN A 199 2.15 -15.69 6.56
C ASN A 199 3.56 -16.23 6.89
N GLY A 200 3.92 -17.44 6.49
CA GLY A 200 5.16 -18.10 6.90
C GLY A 200 6.42 -17.34 6.49
N ARG A 201 6.49 -16.89 5.23
CA ARG A 201 7.59 -16.04 4.75
C ARG A 201 7.63 -14.70 5.45
N ILE A 202 6.45 -14.08 5.66
CA ILE A 202 6.30 -12.78 6.31
C ILE A 202 6.86 -12.83 7.74
N LEU A 203 6.48 -13.85 8.52
CA LEU A 203 6.98 -14.02 9.88
C LEU A 203 8.48 -14.37 9.89
N THR A 204 8.94 -15.18 8.94
CA THR A 204 10.38 -15.51 8.80
C THR A 204 11.23 -14.27 8.53
N ASN A 205 10.78 -13.41 7.61
CA ASN A 205 11.48 -12.18 7.27
C ASN A 205 11.47 -11.18 8.42
N LEU A 206 10.33 -10.98 9.09
CA LEU A 206 10.28 -10.08 10.25
C LEU A 206 11.21 -10.54 11.38
N ASN A 207 11.32 -11.87 11.62
CA ASN A 207 12.26 -12.41 12.61
C ASN A 207 13.73 -12.15 12.29
N LYS A 208 14.08 -12.07 11.01
CA LYS A 208 15.42 -11.65 10.57
C LYS A 208 15.56 -10.13 10.65
N LEU A 209 14.55 -9.38 10.21
CA LEU A 209 14.57 -7.92 10.14
C LEU A 209 14.67 -7.28 11.52
N LYS A 210 13.97 -7.81 12.53
CA LYS A 210 13.96 -7.31 13.91
C LYS A 210 15.33 -7.35 14.60
N LYS A 211 16.36 -7.90 13.96
CA LYS A 211 17.76 -7.91 14.44
C LYS A 211 18.65 -6.88 13.74
N ASN A 212 18.17 -6.27 12.66
CA ASN A 212 19.01 -5.53 11.71
C ASN A 212 18.56 -4.09 11.46
N SER A 213 17.31 -3.74 11.75
CA SER A 213 16.76 -2.42 11.41
C SER A 213 15.66 -1.99 12.37
N PRO A 214 15.46 -0.68 12.60
CA PRO A 214 14.23 -0.12 13.17
C PRO A 214 12.97 -0.55 12.41
N ILE A 215 11.92 -0.90 13.16
CA ILE A 215 10.63 -1.35 12.61
C ILE A 215 9.47 -0.70 13.34
N TRP A 216 8.48 -0.23 12.59
CA TRP A 216 7.13 0.00 13.08
C TRP A 216 6.23 -1.11 12.56
N VAL A 217 5.66 -1.89 13.47
CA VAL A 217 4.69 -2.94 13.11
C VAL A 217 3.31 -2.30 12.93
N ARG A 218 2.63 -2.65 11.84
CA ARG A 218 1.30 -2.14 11.53
C ARG A 218 0.31 -3.31 11.50
N ILE A 219 -0.72 -3.23 12.32
CA ILE A 219 -1.75 -4.26 12.44
C ILE A 219 -3.07 -3.65 11.98
N PRO A 220 -3.60 -4.02 10.80
CA PRO A 220 -4.94 -3.60 10.39
C PRO A 220 -5.96 -4.31 11.27
N CYS A 221 -6.76 -3.59 12.04
CA CYS A 221 -7.72 -4.14 12.99
C CYS A 221 -9.11 -4.28 12.35
N ILE A 222 -9.49 -5.52 12.02
CA ILE A 222 -10.67 -5.81 11.20
C ILE A 222 -11.56 -6.83 11.91
N LYS A 223 -12.84 -6.46 12.04
CA LYS A 223 -13.83 -7.29 12.72
C LYS A 223 -14.03 -8.63 12.01
N ASN A 224 -14.12 -9.71 12.79
CA ASN A 224 -14.25 -11.10 12.36
C ASN A 224 -13.10 -11.62 11.47
N VAL A 225 -11.97 -10.90 11.41
CA VAL A 225 -10.78 -11.32 10.66
C VAL A 225 -9.65 -11.62 11.63
N ASN A 226 -9.26 -10.65 12.44
CA ASN A 226 -8.12 -10.75 13.34
C ASN A 226 -8.40 -10.18 14.74
N ASP A 227 -9.65 -10.30 15.19
CA ASP A 227 -10.18 -9.76 16.45
C ASP A 227 -10.53 -10.85 17.48
N SER A 228 -10.20 -12.12 17.22
CA SER A 228 -10.43 -13.18 18.20
C SER A 228 -9.38 -13.17 19.33
N ASP A 229 -9.75 -13.65 20.51
CA ASP A 229 -8.82 -13.77 21.65
C ASP A 229 -7.57 -14.60 21.28
N LYS A 230 -7.75 -15.66 20.48
CA LYS A 230 -6.63 -16.48 19.99
C LYS A 230 -5.65 -15.68 19.15
N GLU A 231 -6.17 -14.79 18.30
CA GLU A 231 -5.36 -13.94 17.43
C GLU A 231 -4.58 -12.90 18.25
N ILE A 232 -5.24 -12.27 19.22
CA ILE A 232 -4.64 -11.29 20.13
C ILE A 232 -3.50 -11.93 20.91
N GLU A 233 -3.73 -13.12 21.49
CA GLU A 233 -2.68 -13.85 22.21
C GLU A 233 -1.55 -14.28 21.27
N ALA A 234 -1.84 -14.61 20.02
CA ALA A 234 -0.83 -14.94 19.03
C ALA A 234 0.05 -13.73 18.67
N TYR A 235 -0.53 -12.54 18.48
CA TYR A 235 0.24 -11.31 18.30
C TYR A 235 1.14 -11.03 19.51
N CYS A 236 0.55 -11.08 20.71
CA CYS A 236 1.26 -10.84 21.95
C CYS A 236 2.41 -11.82 22.15
N ARG A 237 2.22 -13.11 21.83
CA ARG A 237 3.29 -14.11 21.94
C ARG A 237 4.39 -13.90 20.91
N TYR A 238 4.01 -13.58 19.68
CA TYR A 238 4.96 -13.45 18.58
C TYR A 238 5.85 -12.21 18.70
N LEU A 239 5.27 -11.10 19.15
CA LEU A 239 5.98 -9.82 19.25
C LEU A 239 6.88 -9.72 20.49
N GLN A 240 6.80 -10.65 21.44
CA GLN A 240 7.70 -10.68 22.59
C GLN A 240 9.18 -10.63 22.20
N HIS A 241 9.98 -9.91 23.00
CA HIS A 241 11.43 -9.82 22.87
C HIS A 241 11.90 -9.31 21.49
N ALA A 242 11.36 -8.16 21.06
CA ALA A 242 11.65 -7.57 19.76
C ALA A 242 12.23 -6.15 19.89
N ASP A 243 13.50 -6.07 20.29
CA ASP A 243 14.15 -4.80 20.69
C ASP A 243 14.19 -3.72 19.60
N ASN A 244 14.19 -4.09 18.31
CA ASN A 244 14.15 -3.12 17.22
C ASN A 244 12.74 -2.75 16.74
N ILE A 245 11.68 -3.31 17.34
CA ILE A 245 10.31 -2.87 17.12
C ILE A 245 10.07 -1.65 18.01
N GLN A 246 10.15 -0.46 17.41
CA GLN A 246 10.06 0.81 18.12
C GLN A 246 8.61 1.19 18.44
N ARG A 247 7.68 0.76 17.59
CA ARG A 247 6.27 1.13 17.64
C ARG A 247 5.39 0.04 17.06
N ILE A 248 4.19 -0.12 17.63
CA ILE A 248 3.10 -0.89 17.03
C ILE A 248 1.93 0.05 16.75
N GLU A 249 1.41 0.03 15.53
CA GLU A 249 0.26 0.83 15.10
C GLU A 249 -0.95 -0.08 14.86
N LEU A 250 -2.04 0.17 15.59
CA LEU A 250 -3.33 -0.51 15.38
C LEU A 250 -4.19 0.36 14.47
N ILE A 251 -4.44 -0.11 13.24
CA ILE A 251 -5.03 0.70 12.17
C ILE A 251 -6.45 0.18 11.88
N PRO A 252 -7.52 0.96 12.13
CA PRO A 252 -8.87 0.50 11.87
C PRO A 252 -9.13 0.33 10.37
N TYR A 253 -10.03 -0.59 10.04
CA TYR A 253 -10.62 -0.63 8.71
C TYR A 253 -11.36 0.66 8.37
N HIS A 254 -11.15 1.16 7.14
CA HIS A 254 -11.94 2.25 6.57
C HIS A 254 -12.45 1.86 5.17
N SER A 255 -13.68 2.25 4.85
CA SER A 255 -14.29 2.02 3.53
C SER A 255 -13.74 2.94 2.42
N TYR A 256 -12.70 3.74 2.71
CA TYR A 256 -12.16 4.72 1.76
C TYR A 256 -11.63 4.08 0.48
N GLY A 257 -11.16 2.84 0.49
CA GLY A 257 -10.70 2.14 -0.71
C GLY A 257 -11.82 1.56 -1.59
N GLU A 258 -13.03 1.39 -1.06
CA GLU A 258 -14.11 0.62 -1.71
C GLU A 258 -14.51 1.20 -3.08
N HIS A 259 -14.53 2.53 -3.20
CA HIS A 259 -14.87 3.19 -4.46
C HIS A 259 -13.85 2.91 -5.58
N LYS A 260 -12.59 2.62 -5.25
CA LYS A 260 -11.53 2.33 -6.22
C LYS A 260 -11.72 0.96 -6.88
N TYR A 261 -12.27 -0.02 -6.14
CA TYR A 261 -12.67 -1.31 -6.72
C TYR A 261 -13.70 -1.11 -7.82
N LYS A 262 -14.74 -0.29 -7.56
CA LYS A 262 -15.75 0.05 -8.57
C LYS A 262 -15.15 0.74 -9.79
N MET A 263 -14.19 1.65 -9.58
CA MET A 263 -13.48 2.33 -10.68
C MET A 263 -12.66 1.36 -11.55
N LEU A 264 -12.20 0.23 -10.98
CA LEU A 264 -11.51 -0.85 -11.69
C LEU A 264 -12.44 -1.94 -12.23
N GLY A 265 -13.75 -1.84 -11.99
CA GLY A 265 -14.72 -2.90 -12.34
C GLY A 265 -14.58 -4.17 -11.51
N LYS A 266 -13.97 -4.08 -10.32
CA LYS A 266 -13.77 -5.20 -9.40
C LYS A 266 -14.88 -5.22 -8.34
N SER A 267 -15.22 -6.42 -7.88
CA SER A 267 -16.10 -6.59 -6.72
C SER A 267 -15.39 -6.15 -5.45
N VAL A 268 -16.13 -5.53 -4.54
CA VAL A 268 -15.66 -5.13 -3.22
C VAL A 268 -16.26 -6.05 -2.16
N GLN A 269 -15.47 -6.40 -1.15
CA GLN A 269 -15.95 -7.06 0.06
C GLN A 269 -16.03 -6.03 1.19
N ASN A 270 -17.15 -6.00 1.89
CA ASN A 270 -17.37 -5.05 2.98
C ASN A 270 -16.85 -5.62 4.29
N PHE A 271 -16.15 -4.79 5.06
CA PHE A 271 -15.67 -5.10 6.40
C PHE A 271 -16.16 -4.06 7.40
N MET A 272 -15.94 -4.36 8.68
CA MET A 272 -16.13 -3.43 9.78
C MET A 272 -14.82 -3.27 10.54
N PRO A 273 -14.56 -2.08 11.12
CA PRO A 273 -13.45 -1.93 12.03
C PRO A 273 -13.63 -2.86 13.24
N MET A 274 -12.52 -3.36 13.76
CA MET A 274 -12.50 -4.13 15.02
C MET A 274 -13.21 -3.34 16.13
N ASP A 275 -13.94 -4.04 17.01
CA ASP A 275 -14.61 -3.39 18.12
C ASP A 275 -13.59 -2.72 19.05
N LYS A 276 -13.86 -1.47 19.45
CA LYS A 276 -12.93 -0.65 20.24
C LYS A 276 -12.46 -1.32 21.54
N GLN A 277 -13.33 -2.10 22.18
CA GLN A 277 -12.97 -2.84 23.39
C GLN A 277 -11.88 -3.88 23.12
N ILE A 278 -11.93 -4.54 21.96
CA ILE A 278 -10.98 -5.56 21.54
C ILE A 278 -9.63 -4.91 21.20
N SER A 279 -9.62 -3.81 20.44
CA SER A 279 -8.39 -3.10 20.11
C SER A 279 -7.70 -2.54 21.37
N GLN A 280 -8.48 -2.07 22.36
CA GLN A 280 -7.97 -1.65 23.67
C GLN A 280 -7.37 -2.80 24.48
N VAL A 281 -7.94 -4.00 24.41
CA VAL A 281 -7.36 -5.19 25.05
C VAL A 281 -6.01 -5.54 24.41
N LEU A 282 -5.93 -5.56 23.07
CA LEU A 282 -4.67 -5.79 22.36
C LEU A 282 -3.63 -4.73 22.71
N GLN A 283 -4.01 -3.45 22.70
CA GLN A 283 -3.15 -2.33 23.09
C GLN A 283 -2.56 -2.55 24.49
N LYS A 284 -3.41 -2.76 25.51
CA LYS A 284 -2.95 -2.94 26.90
C LYS A 284 -2.00 -4.12 27.05
N LYS A 285 -2.25 -5.23 26.35
CA LYS A 285 -1.39 -6.41 26.40
C LYS A 285 -0.02 -6.14 25.79
N LEU A 286 0.05 -5.41 24.69
CA LEU A 286 1.30 -5.04 24.03
C LEU A 286 2.06 -3.98 24.83
N GLU A 287 1.38 -2.98 25.40
CA GLU A 287 1.98 -1.98 26.30
C GLU A 287 2.56 -2.63 27.56
N ALA A 288 1.89 -3.66 28.11
CA ALA A 288 2.40 -4.42 29.24
C ALA A 288 3.70 -5.21 28.93
N GLN A 289 4.00 -5.42 27.64
CA GLN A 289 5.27 -5.99 27.19
C GLN A 289 6.35 -4.93 26.92
N GLY A 290 6.03 -3.65 27.14
CA GLY A 290 6.96 -2.53 26.97
C GLY A 290 6.90 -1.84 25.60
N PHE A 291 5.98 -2.21 24.72
CA PHE A 291 5.85 -1.56 23.40
C PHE A 291 5.17 -0.20 23.48
N GLN A 292 5.64 0.75 22.67
CA GLN A 292 4.86 1.95 22.35
C GLN A 292 3.76 1.56 21.35
N VAL A 293 2.49 1.65 21.78
CA VAL A 293 1.35 1.34 20.91
C VAL A 293 0.60 2.63 20.56
N ILE A 294 0.38 2.86 19.27
CA ILE A 294 -0.50 3.91 18.77
C ILE A 294 -1.77 3.25 18.26
N ASN A 295 -2.90 3.52 18.92
CA ASN A 295 -4.18 2.93 18.59
C ASN A 295 -5.08 3.94 17.87
N TYR A 296 -5.33 3.71 16.59
CA TYR A 296 -6.21 4.53 15.76
C TYR A 296 -7.66 4.00 15.73
N CYS A 297 -7.96 2.89 16.41
CA CYS A 297 -9.26 2.21 16.39
C CYS A 297 -10.31 2.82 17.34
#